data_AF-A0A926VFI4-F1
#
_entry.id   AF-A0A926VFI4-F1
#
_cell.length_a   1.000
_cell.length_b   1.000
_cell.length_c   1.000
_cell.angle_alpha   90.00
_cell.angle_beta   90.00
_cell.angle_gamma   90.00
#
_symmetry.space_group_name_H-M   'P 1'
#
loop_
_entity.id
_entity.type
_entity.pdbx_description
1 polymer ?
#
loop_
_entity_poly.entity_id
_entity_poly.type
_entity_poly.pdbx_seq_one_letter_code
_entity_poly.pdbx_strand_id
1 'polypeptide(L)'
;MKLNILATAILTATICLPAIVRAENTLPLRQLGGVRSSVLVAQSDWGEFSSVAGRFAVLMPGTPNQETETNEDGFVEHSFTLTQETSAFLIHYSDIPEAEELSDTAIKKLLDSTPTDFVKEAKAQLIASRSITLDGNPGKEFEFTLRDGTPGAARVFLVKQRLYVIVGMASEAENTQKFVNSFRLL
;
A
#
# COMPACT_ATOMS: atom_id res chain seq x y z
N MET A 1 16.57 -14.22 -15.31
CA MET A 1 15.39 -13.33 -15.23
C MET A 1 15.55 -12.46 -14.00
N LYS A 2 15.81 -11.16 -14.17
CA LYS A 2 15.77 -10.20 -13.06
C LYS A 2 14.34 -9.69 -13.02
N LEU A 3 13.53 -10.21 -12.11
CA LEU A 3 12.13 -9.84 -11.99
C LEU A 3 12.07 -8.45 -11.34
N ASN A 4 12.18 -7.40 -12.14
CA ASN A 4 12.28 -6.01 -11.66
C ASN A 4 10.89 -5.38 -11.47
N ILE A 5 9.90 -6.16 -11.02
CA ILE A 5 8.46 -5.82 -10.94
C ILE A 5 8.18 -4.63 -9.99
N LEU A 6 9.09 -4.34 -9.07
CA LEU A 6 8.89 -3.28 -8.07
C LEU A 6 9.16 -1.87 -8.60
N ALA A 7 9.87 -1.72 -9.73
CA ALA A 7 10.45 -0.44 -10.14
C ALA A 7 9.44 0.55 -10.74
N THR A 8 8.40 0.08 -11.41
CA THR A 8 7.45 0.93 -12.14
C THR A 8 6.39 1.56 -11.24
N ALA A 9 5.86 0.81 -10.25
CA ALA A 9 4.77 1.30 -9.40
C ALA A 9 5.16 2.41 -8.41
N ILE A 10 6.45 2.54 -8.06
CA ILE A 10 6.90 3.49 -7.03
C ILE A 10 7.26 4.87 -7.64
N LEU A 11 7.63 4.92 -8.93
CA LEU A 11 8.21 6.13 -9.54
C LEU A 11 7.18 7.21 -9.94
N THR A 12 5.88 6.89 -10.08
CA THR A 12 4.86 7.89 -10.45
C THR A 12 4.35 8.70 -9.25
N ALA A 13 4.58 8.23 -8.02
CA ALA A 13 4.29 8.99 -6.81
C ALA A 13 5.40 10.03 -6.54
N THR A 14 5.45 11.09 -7.36
CA THR A 14 6.21 12.30 -6.99
C THR A 14 5.51 12.96 -5.82
N ILE A 15 5.90 12.55 -4.61
CA ILE A 15 5.46 13.11 -3.34
C ILE A 15 6.04 14.52 -3.24
N CYS A 16 5.25 15.52 -3.62
CA CYS A 16 5.47 16.90 -3.22
C CYS A 16 4.44 17.18 -2.11
N LEU A 17 4.78 16.86 -0.86
CA LEU A 17 4.01 17.38 0.27
C LEU A 17 4.31 18.87 0.37
N PRO A 18 3.34 19.78 0.12
CA PRO A 18 3.61 21.20 0.21
C PRO A 18 3.94 21.57 1.66
N ALA A 19 5.01 22.36 1.83
CA ALA A 19 5.36 22.95 3.11
C ALA A 19 4.27 23.93 3.58
N ILE A 20 3.69 23.59 4.73
CA ILE A 20 2.85 24.36 5.67
C ILE A 20 2.70 25.86 5.36
N VAL A 21 1.47 26.29 5.05
CA VAL A 21 1.03 27.67 5.29
C VAL A 21 0.10 27.66 6.50
N ARG A 22 0.58 28.20 7.62
CA ARG A 22 -0.18 28.41 8.85
C ARG A 22 -1.06 29.64 8.67
N ALA A 23 -2.37 29.47 8.49
CA ALA A 23 -3.33 30.56 8.55
C ALA A 23 -3.95 30.63 9.95
N GLU A 24 -3.61 31.66 10.71
CA GLU A 24 -4.28 32.01 11.96
C GLU A 24 -5.57 32.76 11.63
N ASN A 25 -6.73 32.13 11.83
CA ASN A 25 -8.03 32.81 11.75
C ASN A 25 -8.66 32.86 13.14
N THR A 26 -8.61 34.04 13.76
CA THR A 26 -9.43 34.44 14.90
C THR A 26 -10.76 35.00 14.39
N LEU A 27 -11.89 34.49 14.90
CA LEU A 27 -13.19 35.16 14.84
C LEU A 27 -13.94 35.03 16.18
N PRO A 28 -14.69 36.06 16.61
CA PRO A 28 -15.31 36.12 17.93
C PRO A 28 -16.69 35.43 17.98
N LEU A 29 -17.04 34.99 19.20
CA LEU A 29 -18.26 34.27 19.57
C LEU A 29 -19.55 35.11 19.47
N ARG A 30 -20.61 34.51 18.93
CA ARG A 30 -22.01 34.82 19.29
C ARG A 30 -22.80 33.52 19.53
N GLN A 31 -23.23 33.37 20.80
CA GLN A 31 -24.20 32.43 21.40
C GLN A 31 -25.58 32.44 20.69
N LEU A 32 -26.52 31.49 20.81
CA LEU A 32 -26.77 30.28 21.62
C LEU A 32 -27.97 29.58 20.93
N GLY A 33 -28.00 28.24 20.86
CA GLY A 33 -29.22 27.54 20.46
C GLY A 33 -29.03 26.04 20.30
N GLY A 34 -29.47 25.28 21.32
CA GLY A 34 -29.77 23.85 21.20
C GLY A 34 -28.55 22.92 21.21
N VAL A 35 -28.15 22.48 22.40
CA VAL A 35 -27.29 21.31 22.57
C VAL A 35 -28.04 20.09 22.03
N ARG A 36 -27.67 19.67 20.82
CA ARG A 36 -27.53 18.25 20.54
C ARG A 36 -26.05 18.03 20.34
N SER A 37 -25.39 17.56 21.40
CA SER A 37 -24.10 16.89 21.24
C SER A 37 -24.36 15.63 20.42
N SER A 38 -24.46 15.78 19.10
CA SER A 38 -24.01 14.72 18.22
C SER A 38 -22.54 14.60 18.53
N VAL A 39 -22.16 13.52 19.22
CA VAL A 39 -20.79 13.06 19.16
C VAL A 39 -20.55 12.81 17.67
N LEU A 40 -20.01 13.81 16.98
CA LEU A 40 -19.28 13.61 15.74
C LEU A 40 -18.06 12.80 16.19
N VAL A 41 -18.27 11.50 16.35
CA VAL A 41 -17.19 10.55 16.14
C VAL A 41 -16.77 10.89 14.72
N ALA A 42 -15.58 11.47 14.56
CA ALA A 42 -14.96 11.60 13.26
C ALA A 42 -14.81 10.17 12.73
N GLN A 43 -15.85 9.69 12.06
CA GLN A 43 -15.94 8.34 11.55
C GLN A 43 -14.98 8.35 10.38
N SER A 44 -13.81 7.75 10.61
CA SER A 44 -12.76 7.61 9.62
C SER A 44 -13.38 7.19 8.28
N ASP A 45 -13.10 7.91 7.17
CA ASP A 45 -13.64 7.71 5.81
C ASP A 45 -13.27 6.36 5.15
N TRP A 46 -12.98 5.34 5.96
CA TRP A 46 -12.56 4.02 5.52
C TRP A 46 -13.76 3.25 5.00
N GLY A 47 -13.77 3.06 3.68
CA GLY A 47 -14.68 2.17 2.98
C GLY A 47 -13.97 0.93 2.49
N GLU A 48 -14.75 -0.09 2.17
CA GLU A 48 -14.24 -1.23 1.42
C GLU A 48 -14.05 -0.85 -0.05
N PHE A 49 -12.88 -1.18 -0.58
CA PHE A 49 -12.57 -1.18 -2.00
C PHE A 49 -12.29 -2.61 -2.46
N SER A 50 -12.82 -2.99 -3.61
CA SER A 50 -12.63 -4.32 -4.17
C SER A 50 -12.36 -4.26 -5.68
N SER A 51 -11.51 -5.16 -6.16
CA SER A 51 -11.30 -5.37 -7.59
C SER A 51 -11.66 -6.81 -7.95
N VAL A 52 -12.71 -6.99 -8.76
CA VAL A 52 -13.11 -8.31 -9.27
C VAL A 52 -12.01 -8.89 -10.17
N ALA A 53 -11.45 -8.07 -11.07
CA ALA A 53 -10.33 -8.48 -11.93
C ALA A 53 -9.06 -8.77 -11.11
N GLY A 54 -8.81 -7.97 -10.08
CA GLY A 54 -7.71 -8.14 -9.13
C GLY A 54 -7.90 -9.30 -8.15
N ARG A 55 -9.13 -9.78 -7.96
CA ARG A 55 -9.52 -10.81 -6.98
C ARG A 55 -9.11 -10.46 -5.55
N PHE A 56 -9.34 -9.21 -5.16
CA PHE A 56 -9.04 -8.76 -3.81
C PHE A 56 -10.07 -7.75 -3.30
N ALA A 57 -10.11 -7.62 -1.98
CA ALA A 57 -10.75 -6.51 -1.28
C ALA A 57 -9.85 -5.99 -0.15
N VAL A 58 -10.01 -4.71 0.20
CA VAL A 58 -9.22 -4.00 1.19
C VAL A 58 -10.04 -2.84 1.77
N LEU A 59 -9.72 -2.35 2.97
CA LEU A 59 -10.24 -1.09 3.49
C LEU A 59 -9.31 0.06 3.06
N MET A 60 -9.86 1.16 2.55
CA MET A 60 -9.11 2.37 2.18
C MET A 60 -9.85 3.64 2.60
N PRO A 61 -9.15 4.73 2.97
CA PRO A 61 -9.76 6.01 3.34
C PRO A 61 -10.11 6.85 2.10
N GLY A 62 -10.79 6.23 1.13
CA GLY A 62 -11.13 6.86 -0.14
C GLY A 62 -11.10 5.87 -1.31
N THR A 63 -11.31 6.39 -2.51
CA THR A 63 -11.27 5.62 -3.75
C THR A 63 -9.90 5.78 -4.41
N PRO A 64 -9.16 4.70 -4.70
CA PRO A 64 -7.86 4.78 -5.36
C PRO A 64 -8.00 5.10 -6.86
N ASN A 65 -7.00 5.77 -7.41
CA ASN A 65 -6.77 5.84 -8.86
C ASN A 65 -6.29 4.49 -9.36
N GLN A 66 -6.70 4.12 -10.57
CA GLN A 66 -6.37 2.82 -11.17
C GLN A 66 -5.56 3.03 -12.45
N GLU A 67 -4.45 2.32 -12.55
CA GLU A 67 -3.54 2.38 -13.70
C GLU A 67 -3.26 0.96 -14.18
N THR A 68 -3.03 0.83 -15.48
CA THR A 68 -2.62 -0.43 -16.10
C THR A 68 -1.51 -0.12 -17.07
N GLU A 69 -0.37 -0.76 -16.88
CA GLU A 69 0.83 -0.55 -17.67
C GLU A 69 1.39 -1.89 -18.13
N THR A 70 2.20 -1.88 -19.19
CA THR A 70 2.96 -3.05 -19.62
C THR A 70 4.43 -2.74 -19.37
N ASN A 71 5.09 -3.56 -18.55
CA ASN A 71 6.49 -3.35 -18.21
C ASN A 71 7.43 -3.77 -19.37
N GLU A 72 8.73 -3.52 -19.21
CA GLU A 72 9.74 -3.81 -20.24
C GLU A 72 9.80 -5.29 -20.65
N ASP A 73 9.42 -6.20 -19.74
CA ASP A 73 9.35 -7.64 -19.97
C ASP A 73 8.02 -8.08 -20.62
N GLY A 74 7.11 -7.14 -20.90
CA GLY A 74 5.82 -7.41 -21.54
C GLY A 74 4.72 -7.88 -20.57
N PHE A 75 4.96 -7.85 -19.26
CA PHE A 75 3.95 -8.19 -18.27
C PHE A 75 3.01 -7.02 -18.04
N VAL A 76 1.71 -7.33 -17.96
CA VAL A 76 0.68 -6.34 -17.61
C VAL A 76 0.64 -6.18 -16.09
N GLU A 77 0.81 -4.95 -15.66
CA GLU A 77 0.84 -4.50 -14.28
C GLU A 77 -0.40 -3.66 -13.99
N HIS A 78 -1.02 -3.88 -12.83
CA HIS A 78 -2.18 -3.13 -12.38
C HIS A 78 -1.90 -2.48 -11.03
N SER A 79 -2.13 -1.17 -10.94
CA SER A 79 -1.86 -0.38 -9.74
C SER A 79 -3.11 0.35 -9.28
N PHE A 80 -3.31 0.40 -7.96
CA PHE A 80 -4.40 1.08 -7.27
C PHE A 80 -3.77 1.98 -6.21
N THR A 81 -3.78 3.29 -6.45
CA THR A 81 -3.03 4.25 -5.64
C THR A 81 -3.96 5.32 -5.08
N LEU A 82 -3.92 5.51 -3.77
CA LEU A 82 -4.55 6.64 -3.08
C LEU A 82 -3.46 7.42 -2.35
N THR A 83 -3.18 8.64 -2.81
CA THR A 83 -2.25 9.57 -2.18
C THR A 83 -3.03 10.72 -1.54
N GLN A 84 -2.68 11.04 -0.30
CA GLN A 84 -3.22 12.13 0.49
C GLN A 84 -2.07 12.99 1.02
N GLU A 85 -2.39 14.06 1.76
CA GLU A 85 -1.40 14.99 2.30
C GLU A 85 -0.41 14.32 3.27
N THR A 86 -0.81 13.30 4.02
CA THR A 86 0.04 12.66 5.04
C THR A 86 0.07 11.14 4.94
N SER A 87 -0.48 10.58 3.87
CA SER A 87 -0.53 9.14 3.66
C SER A 87 -0.58 8.75 2.19
N ALA A 88 -0.15 7.53 1.90
CA ALA A 88 -0.28 6.89 0.61
C ALA A 88 -0.55 5.39 0.80
N PHE A 89 -1.51 4.88 0.04
CA PHE A 89 -1.92 3.48 0.05
C PHE A 89 -1.89 2.93 -1.38
N LEU A 90 -1.17 1.83 -1.57
CA LEU A 90 -0.91 1.21 -2.86
C LEU A 90 -1.27 -0.27 -2.81
N ILE A 91 -1.99 -0.73 -3.84
CA ILE A 91 -2.05 -2.14 -4.20
C ILE A 91 -1.53 -2.26 -5.63
N HIS A 92 -0.64 -3.20 -5.84
CA HIS A 92 -0.15 -3.57 -7.15
C HIS A 92 -0.30 -5.07 -7.34
N TYR A 93 -0.67 -5.50 -8.54
CA TYR A 93 -0.55 -6.89 -8.92
C TYR A 93 -0.11 -7.08 -10.37
N SER A 94 0.58 -8.20 -10.60
CA SER A 94 0.97 -8.69 -11.92
C SER A 94 0.84 -10.21 -11.98
N ASP A 95 0.48 -10.71 -13.16
CA ASP A 95 0.45 -12.16 -13.44
C ASP A 95 1.81 -12.57 -14.03
N ILE A 96 2.52 -13.44 -13.33
CA ILE A 96 3.81 -14.01 -13.74
C ILE A 96 3.52 -15.40 -14.34
N PRO A 97 3.53 -15.57 -15.67
CA PRO A 97 3.09 -16.82 -16.31
C PRO A 97 3.84 -18.06 -15.81
N GLU A 98 5.14 -17.96 -15.55
CA GLU A 98 5.96 -19.10 -15.12
C GLU A 98 5.94 -19.32 -13.61
N ALA A 99 5.18 -18.54 -12.83
CA ALA A 99 5.20 -18.65 -11.38
C ALA A 99 4.66 -19.99 -10.85
N GLU A 100 3.74 -20.65 -11.58
CA GLU A 100 3.25 -21.98 -11.23
C GLU A 100 4.29 -23.10 -11.47
N GLU A 101 5.31 -22.83 -12.29
CA GLU A 101 6.41 -23.76 -12.57
C GLU A 101 7.57 -23.58 -11.59
N LEU A 102 7.55 -22.54 -10.75
CA LEU A 102 8.58 -22.29 -9.77
C LEU A 102 8.53 -23.31 -8.64
N SER A 103 9.68 -23.91 -8.35
CA SER A 103 9.85 -24.69 -7.10
C SER A 103 9.63 -23.81 -5.87
N ASP A 104 9.24 -24.42 -4.74
CA ASP A 104 9.12 -23.74 -3.44
C ASP A 104 10.38 -22.94 -3.06
N THR A 105 11.56 -23.46 -3.38
CA THR A 105 12.84 -22.77 -3.15
C THR A 105 12.96 -21.49 -3.97
N ALA A 106 12.49 -21.52 -5.23
CA ALA A 106 12.50 -20.36 -6.11
C ALA A 106 11.47 -19.31 -5.66
N ILE A 107 10.26 -19.74 -5.27
CA ILE A 107 9.23 -18.88 -4.68
C ILE A 107 9.75 -18.21 -3.42
N LYS A 108 10.35 -18.99 -2.50
CA LYS A 108 10.94 -18.46 -1.28
C LYS A 108 12.02 -17.42 -1.58
N LYS A 109 12.90 -17.69 -2.55
CA LYS A 109 13.95 -16.75 -2.96
C LYS A 109 13.38 -15.44 -3.51
N LEU A 110 12.35 -15.52 -4.34
CA LEU A 110 11.63 -14.34 -4.88
C LEU A 110 11.06 -13.49 -3.74
N LEU A 111 10.32 -14.12 -2.83
CA LEU A 111 9.71 -13.42 -1.70
C LEU A 111 10.77 -12.86 -0.74
N ASP A 112 11.83 -13.61 -0.43
CA ASP A 112 12.91 -13.17 0.46
C ASP A 112 13.69 -11.96 -0.08
N SER A 113 13.83 -11.80 -1.41
CA SER A 113 14.53 -10.64 -1.98
C SER A 113 13.64 -9.39 -2.03
N THR A 114 12.32 -9.56 -2.11
CA THR A 114 11.35 -8.48 -2.31
C THR A 114 11.51 -7.31 -1.33
N PRO A 115 11.63 -7.51 0.01
CA PRO A 115 11.81 -6.39 0.93
C PRO A 115 13.08 -5.57 0.66
N THR A 116 14.19 -6.24 0.35
CA THR A 116 15.48 -5.58 0.07
C THR A 116 15.43 -4.82 -1.25
N ASP A 117 14.84 -5.42 -2.28
CA ASP A 117 14.68 -4.79 -3.59
C ASP A 117 13.77 -3.55 -3.49
N PHE A 118 12.67 -3.66 -2.73
CA PHE A 118 11.73 -2.57 -2.49
C PHE A 118 12.40 -1.37 -1.81
N VAL A 119 13.07 -1.57 -0.67
CA VAL A 119 13.64 -0.44 0.07
C VAL A 119 14.80 0.22 -0.69
N LYS A 120 15.51 -0.54 -1.52
CA LYS A 120 16.56 0.00 -2.38
C LYS A 120 15.97 0.97 -3.40
N GLU A 121 14.89 0.57 -4.07
CA GLU A 121 14.21 1.39 -5.08
C GLU A 121 13.53 2.62 -4.46
N ALA A 122 12.77 2.40 -3.38
CA ALA A 122 12.11 3.46 -2.60
C ALA A 122 13.13 4.36 -1.85
N LYS A 123 14.41 4.03 -1.89
CA LYS A 123 15.50 4.68 -1.14
C LYS A 123 15.17 4.81 0.36
N ALA A 124 14.50 3.78 0.89
CA ALA A 124 14.02 3.65 2.26
C ALA A 124 14.98 2.78 3.10
N GLN A 125 14.73 2.74 4.41
CA GLN A 125 15.42 1.84 5.33
C GLN A 125 14.49 0.68 5.71
N LEU A 126 14.95 -0.57 5.54
CA LEU A 126 14.25 -1.75 6.06
C LEU A 126 14.41 -1.81 7.58
N ILE A 127 13.30 -1.95 8.29
CA ILE A 127 13.27 -2.03 9.77
C ILE A 127 13.09 -3.47 10.23
N ALA A 128 12.10 -4.17 9.66
CA ALA A 128 11.80 -5.55 10.00
C ALA A 128 11.24 -6.29 8.78
N SER A 129 11.39 -7.62 8.77
CA SER A 129 10.85 -8.50 7.74
C SER A 129 10.52 -9.85 8.37
N ARG A 130 9.38 -10.44 7.99
CA ARG A 130 8.96 -11.78 8.42
C ARG A 130 8.17 -12.51 7.34
N SER A 131 8.25 -13.83 7.37
CA SER A 131 7.39 -14.68 6.54
C SER A 131 5.97 -14.71 7.10
N ILE A 132 4.99 -14.65 6.21
CA ILE A 132 3.55 -14.75 6.53
C ILE A 132 2.86 -15.65 5.49
N THR A 133 1.59 -15.96 5.75
CA THR A 133 0.74 -16.67 4.78
C THR A 133 -0.61 -15.97 4.65
N LEU A 134 -1.24 -16.07 3.49
CA LEU A 134 -2.61 -15.61 3.21
C LEU A 134 -3.36 -16.74 2.52
N ASP A 135 -4.36 -17.30 3.18
CA ASP A 135 -5.15 -18.44 2.68
C ASP A 135 -4.28 -19.60 2.16
N GLY A 136 -3.18 -19.90 2.89
CA GLY A 136 -2.22 -20.94 2.54
C GLY A 136 -1.14 -20.54 1.51
N ASN A 137 -1.22 -19.33 0.94
CA ASN A 137 -0.24 -18.83 -0.01
C ASN A 137 0.96 -18.16 0.70
N PRO A 138 2.20 -18.37 0.23
CA PRO A 138 3.38 -17.81 0.86
C PRO A 138 3.49 -16.30 0.62
N GLY A 139 3.99 -15.59 1.63
CA GLY A 139 4.24 -14.15 1.53
C GLY A 139 5.30 -13.62 2.49
N LYS A 140 5.56 -12.33 2.36
CA LYS A 140 6.39 -11.54 3.28
C LYS A 140 5.65 -10.33 3.75
N GLU A 141 5.88 -9.98 5.01
CA GLU A 141 5.57 -8.68 5.56
C GLU A 141 6.86 -8.01 5.96
N PHE A 142 6.94 -6.70 5.73
CA PHE A 142 8.08 -5.91 6.13
C PHE A 142 7.69 -4.48 6.47
N GLU A 143 8.47 -3.89 7.36
CA GLU A 143 8.34 -2.51 7.81
C GLU A 143 9.54 -1.71 7.31
N PHE A 144 9.30 -0.46 6.93
CA PHE A 144 10.33 0.41 6.42
C PHE A 144 10.11 1.86 6.87
N THR A 145 11.16 2.67 6.74
CA THR A 145 11.10 4.11 6.98
C THR A 145 11.61 4.84 5.75
N LEU A 146 10.82 5.78 5.22
CA LEU A 146 11.21 6.66 4.14
C LEU A 146 12.27 7.67 4.61
N ARG A 147 12.93 8.36 3.67
CA ARG A 147 13.98 9.35 4.00
C ARG A 147 13.50 10.52 4.84
N ASP A 148 12.23 10.89 4.71
CA ASP A 148 11.58 11.95 5.47
C ASP A 148 11.13 11.49 6.88
N GLY A 149 11.38 10.22 7.24
CA GLY A 149 11.00 9.63 8.51
C GLY A 149 9.61 8.99 8.51
N THR A 150 8.86 9.06 7.41
CA THR A 150 7.52 8.45 7.33
C THR A 150 7.62 6.93 7.46
N PRO A 151 6.91 6.31 8.43
CA PRO A 151 6.89 4.87 8.56
C PRO A 151 5.95 4.24 7.52
N GLY A 152 6.32 3.05 7.05
CA GLY A 152 5.52 2.26 6.15
C GLY A 152 5.57 0.78 6.49
N ALA A 153 4.56 0.06 6.01
CA ALA A 153 4.51 -1.40 6.05
C ALA A 153 4.04 -1.91 4.69
N ALA A 154 4.54 -3.08 4.33
CA ALA A 154 4.18 -3.73 3.10
C ALA A 154 3.97 -5.23 3.29
N ARG A 155 3.10 -5.79 2.47
CA ARG A 155 2.90 -7.23 2.32
C ARG A 155 3.04 -7.61 0.86
N VAL A 156 3.69 -8.74 0.62
CA VAL A 156 3.77 -9.37 -0.69
C VAL A 156 3.30 -10.81 -0.59
N PHE A 157 2.49 -11.25 -1.55
CA PHE A 157 1.99 -12.62 -1.64
C PHE A 157 2.11 -13.13 -3.08
N LEU A 158 2.50 -14.39 -3.23
CA LEU A 158 2.38 -15.10 -4.51
C LEU A 158 1.20 -16.06 -4.40
N VAL A 159 0.13 -15.79 -5.15
CA VAL A 159 -1.10 -16.58 -5.19
C VAL A 159 -1.25 -17.16 -6.58
N LYS A 160 -0.96 -18.46 -6.73
CA LYS A 160 -0.80 -19.10 -8.04
C LYS A 160 0.21 -18.31 -8.88
N GLN A 161 -0.19 -17.85 -10.06
CA GLN A 161 0.63 -17.01 -10.93
C GLN A 161 0.69 -15.51 -10.53
N ARG A 162 -0.12 -15.04 -9.56
CA ARG A 162 -0.27 -13.61 -9.30
C ARG A 162 0.57 -13.14 -8.12
N LEU A 163 1.43 -12.16 -8.35
CA LEU A 163 2.14 -11.44 -7.29
C LEU A 163 1.30 -10.23 -6.86
N TYR A 164 0.96 -10.16 -5.57
CA TYR A 164 0.35 -8.98 -4.96
C TYR A 164 1.38 -8.23 -4.13
N VAL A 165 1.42 -6.91 -4.26
CA VAL A 165 2.22 -6.01 -3.42
C VAL A 165 1.29 -4.97 -2.82
N ILE A 166 1.22 -4.90 -1.50
CA ILE A 166 0.33 -4.03 -0.74
C ILE A 166 1.22 -3.15 0.12
N VAL A 167 1.15 -1.83 -0.03
CA VAL A 167 2.02 -0.88 0.67
C VAL A 167 1.20 0.24 1.29
N GLY A 168 1.33 0.41 2.61
CA GLY A 168 0.77 1.55 3.34
C GLY A 168 1.89 2.43 3.89
N MET A 169 1.74 3.74 3.74
CA MET A 169 2.65 4.74 4.30
C MET A 169 1.77 5.83 4.91
N ALA A 170 1.95 6.11 6.19
CA ALA A 170 1.18 7.13 6.90
C ALA A 170 1.94 7.57 8.15
N SER A 171 1.83 8.85 8.52
CA SER A 171 2.41 9.33 9.79
C SER A 171 1.82 8.59 11.00
N GLU A 172 0.54 8.22 10.93
CA GLU A 172 -0.12 7.35 11.91
C GLU A 172 0.03 5.88 11.51
N ALA A 173 0.89 5.15 12.23
CA ALA A 173 1.15 3.73 11.95
C ALA A 173 -0.12 2.85 11.99
N GLU A 174 -1.13 3.23 12.77
CA GLU A 174 -2.41 2.51 12.83
C GLU A 174 -3.14 2.50 11.47
N ASN A 175 -3.10 3.60 10.72
CA ASN A 175 -3.71 3.67 9.38
C ASN A 175 -3.02 2.73 8.40
N THR A 176 -1.69 2.72 8.41
CA THR A 176 -0.88 1.77 7.64
C THR A 176 -1.24 0.32 7.99
N GLN A 177 -1.31 -0.01 9.29
CA GLN A 177 -1.63 -1.35 9.75
C GLN A 177 -3.06 -1.75 9.39
N LYS A 178 -4.03 -0.86 9.56
CA LYS A 178 -5.44 -1.07 9.18
C LYS A 178 -5.56 -1.42 7.71
N PHE A 179 -4.88 -0.68 6.83
CA PHE A 179 -4.84 -0.95 5.40
C PHE A 179 -4.26 -2.35 5.09
N VAL A 180 -3.00 -2.62 5.48
CA VAL A 180 -2.34 -3.90 5.10
C VAL A 180 -2.99 -5.13 5.74
N ASN A 181 -3.60 -4.99 6.93
CA ASN A 181 -4.32 -6.06 7.60
C ASN A 181 -5.68 -6.37 7.00
N SER A 182 -6.29 -5.40 6.32
CA SER A 182 -7.62 -5.56 5.73
C SER A 182 -7.61 -6.24 4.37
N PHE A 183 -6.43 -6.38 3.75
CA PHE A 183 -6.29 -7.04 2.45
C PHE A 183 -6.70 -8.50 2.55
N ARG A 184 -7.56 -8.94 1.63
CA ARG A 184 -7.99 -10.33 1.50
C ARG A 184 -8.25 -10.70 0.04
N LEU A 185 -8.16 -11.99 -0.25
CA LEU A 185 -8.53 -12.55 -1.54
C LEU A 185 -10.05 -12.67 -1.67
N LEU A 186 -10.55 -12.63 -2.90
CA LEU A 186 -11.96 -12.85 -3.27
C LEU A 186 -12.13 -14.15 -4.06
#